data_AF-A0A059AD97-F1
#
_entry.id   AF-A0A059AD97-F1
#
_cell.length_a   1.000
_cell.length_b   1.000
_cell.length_c   1.000
_cell.angle_alpha   90.00
_cell.angle_beta   90.00
_cell.angle_gamma   90.00
#
_symmetry.space_group_name_H-M   'P 1'
#
loop_
_entity.id
_entity.type
_entity.pdbx_description
1 polymer ?
#
loop_
_entity_poly.entity_id
_entity_poly.type
_entity_poly.pdbx_seq_one_letter_code
_entity_poly.pdbx_strand_id
1 'polypeptide(L)'
;MASLLAQLGLPLENGFQAWEDQSFFKLRKRDAHVTLHCHDSVEGALKYWFERGKVDFTLADSAAWDDDAVDSALDCAASWVKGLPFAKSLSGHWKFLMAPSPKDVPGGFFDAAFEDSAWGSLP
;
A
#
# COMPACT_ATOMS: atom_id res chain seq x y z
N MET A 1 36.75 -7.92 1.10
CA MET A 1 36.29 -6.72 1.84
C MET A 1 34.77 -6.77 1.89
N ALA A 2 34.24 -7.48 2.89
CA ALA A 2 32.81 -7.58 3.10
C ALA A 2 32.28 -6.18 3.44
N SER A 3 31.32 -5.70 2.65
CA SER A 3 30.72 -4.39 2.81
C SER A 3 30.12 -4.27 4.21
N LEU A 4 30.71 -3.40 5.04
CA LEU A 4 30.27 -3.09 6.41
C LEU A 4 28.81 -2.57 6.47
N LEU A 5 28.20 -2.28 5.31
CA LEU A 5 26.82 -1.80 5.21
C LEU A 5 25.77 -2.90 5.44
N ALA A 6 26.14 -4.18 5.40
CA ALA A 6 25.21 -5.28 5.66
C ALA A 6 24.89 -5.48 7.16
N GLN A 7 25.60 -4.80 8.06
CA GLN A 7 25.46 -4.97 9.53
C GLN A 7 24.72 -3.84 10.25
N LEU A 8 24.29 -2.77 9.56
CA LEU A 8 23.40 -1.77 10.15
C LEU A 8 21.95 -2.26 10.06
N GLY A 9 21.62 -3.28 10.85
CA GLY A 9 20.29 -3.36 11.42
C GLY A 9 20.12 -2.09 12.25
N LEU A 10 19.40 -1.10 11.71
CA LEU A 10 19.09 0.12 12.46
C LEU A 10 18.45 -0.30 13.78
N PRO A 11 19.03 0.06 14.93
CA PRO A 11 18.36 -0.09 16.20
C PRO A 11 17.22 0.92 16.19
N LEU A 12 16.00 0.42 16.05
CA LEU A 12 14.76 1.18 16.23
C LEU A 12 14.74 1.91 17.60
N GLU A 13 15.58 1.45 18.54
CA GLU A 13 15.73 1.93 19.91
C GLU A 13 16.58 3.21 20.09
N ASN A 14 17.32 3.68 19.07
CA ASN A 14 18.31 4.77 19.27
C ASN A 14 17.81 6.19 18.95
N GLY A 15 16.49 6.39 18.72
CA GLY A 15 15.95 7.72 18.41
C GLY A 15 16.39 8.27 17.04
N PHE A 16 16.95 7.43 16.17
CA PHE A 16 17.30 7.79 14.80
C PHE A 16 16.03 8.02 13.98
N GLN A 17 15.86 9.24 13.46
CA GLN A 17 14.69 9.64 12.69
C GLN A 17 14.99 9.48 11.19
N ALA A 18 14.74 8.29 10.67
CA ALA A 18 14.99 7.94 9.28
C ALA A 18 14.35 8.88 8.25
N TRP A 19 13.25 9.54 8.63
CA TRP A 19 12.54 10.50 7.78
C TRP A 19 13.17 11.91 7.76
N GLU A 20 14.17 12.19 8.62
CA GLU A 20 14.96 13.44 8.59
C GLU A 20 16.29 13.31 7.82
N ASP A 21 16.70 12.07 7.46
CA ASP A 21 17.95 11.79 6.74
C ASP A 21 17.74 11.69 5.22
N GLN A 22 18.29 12.66 4.48
CA GLN A 22 18.18 12.73 3.02
C GLN A 22 18.88 11.56 2.30
N SER A 23 19.89 10.95 2.93
CA SER A 23 20.58 9.79 2.38
C SER A 23 19.80 8.49 2.57
N PHE A 24 18.80 8.51 3.46
CA PHE A 24 17.99 7.35 3.80
C PHE A 24 16.69 7.34 2.99
N PHE A 25 16.68 6.60 1.87
CA PHE A 25 15.52 6.55 0.96
C PHE A 25 14.87 5.16 0.83
N LYS A 26 15.51 4.09 1.32
CA LYS A 26 14.91 2.74 1.37
C LYS A 26 15.57 1.83 2.39
N LEU A 27 14.78 0.96 3.02
CA LEU A 27 15.26 -0.15 3.84
C LEU A 27 14.55 -1.44 3.42
N ARG A 28 15.31 -2.49 3.11
CA ARG A 28 14.80 -3.84 2.77
C ARG A 28 13.69 -3.86 1.69
N LYS A 29 13.62 -2.82 0.85
CA LYS A 29 12.70 -2.75 -0.30
C LYS A 29 13.31 -3.50 -1.48
N ARG A 30 12.48 -4.27 -2.20
CA ARG A 30 12.88 -4.90 -3.46
C ARG A 30 13.26 -3.85 -4.51
N ASP A 31 14.12 -4.23 -5.45
CA ASP A 31 14.48 -3.34 -6.55
C ASP A 31 13.30 -3.09 -7.50
N ALA A 32 13.33 -1.92 -8.14
CA ALA A 32 12.29 -1.51 -9.07
C ALA A 32 12.28 -2.44 -10.28
N HIS A 33 11.09 -2.81 -10.73
CA HIS A 33 10.83 -3.69 -11.86
C HIS A 33 9.51 -3.30 -12.52
N VAL A 34 9.26 -3.81 -13.72
CA VAL A 34 7.97 -3.67 -14.39
C VAL A 34 6.85 -4.30 -13.55
N THR A 35 5.62 -3.80 -13.66
CA THR A 35 4.48 -4.39 -12.96
C THR A 35 4.31 -5.86 -13.35
N LEU A 36 4.29 -6.75 -12.35
CA LEU A 36 4.07 -8.18 -12.52
C LEU A 36 2.75 -8.57 -11.86
N HIS A 37 1.88 -9.21 -12.62
CA HIS A 37 0.68 -9.87 -12.11
C HIS A 37 0.87 -11.38 -12.23
N CYS A 38 0.81 -12.09 -11.10
CA CYS A 38 0.96 -13.54 -11.08
C CYS A 38 -0.35 -14.20 -11.52
N HIS A 39 -0.26 -15.09 -12.51
CA HIS A 39 -1.36 -15.88 -13.02
C HIS A 39 -1.03 -17.37 -12.89
N ASP A 40 -2.08 -18.19 -12.80
CA ASP A 40 -1.99 -19.66 -12.77
C ASP A 40 -1.83 -20.27 -14.18
N SER A 41 -2.17 -19.50 -15.22
CA SER A 41 -2.22 -19.92 -16.62
C SER A 41 -1.90 -18.78 -17.57
N VAL A 42 -1.44 -19.11 -18.79
CA VAL A 42 -1.15 -18.13 -19.84
C VAL A 42 -2.47 -17.51 -20.36
N GLU A 43 -3.51 -18.33 -20.48
CA GLU A 43 -4.84 -17.92 -20.92
C GLU A 43 -5.45 -16.93 -19.94
N GLY A 44 -5.31 -17.17 -18.64
CA GLY A 44 -5.74 -16.24 -17.58
C GLY A 44 -5.00 -14.90 -17.66
N ALA A 45 -3.69 -14.93 -17.91
CA ALA A 45 -2.89 -13.71 -18.10
C ALA A 45 -3.35 -12.91 -19.32
N LEU A 46 -3.52 -13.56 -20.47
CA LEU A 46 -3.97 -12.93 -21.71
C LEU A 46 -5.37 -12.33 -21.56
N LYS A 47 -6.30 -13.08 -20.96
CA LYS A 47 -7.67 -12.61 -20.71
C LYS A 47 -7.68 -11.39 -19.80
N TYR A 48 -6.92 -11.43 -18.70
CA TYR A 48 -6.81 -10.32 -17.77
C TYR A 48 -6.36 -9.04 -18.47
N TRP A 49 -5.25 -9.08 -19.21
CA TRP A 49 -4.74 -7.91 -19.91
C TRP A 49 -5.67 -7.42 -21.02
N PHE A 50 -6.31 -8.34 -21.75
CA PHE A 50 -7.29 -7.98 -22.77
C PHE A 50 -8.50 -7.23 -22.19
N GLU A 51 -9.00 -7.66 -21.03
CA GLU A 51 -10.11 -6.98 -20.34
C GLU A 51 -9.69 -5.61 -19.82
N ARG A 52 -8.48 -5.47 -19.25
CA ARG A 52 -7.96 -4.20 -18.74
C ARG A 52 -7.51 -3.24 -19.83
N GLY A 53 -7.25 -3.73 -21.04
CA GLY A 53 -7.00 -2.88 -22.21
C GLY A 53 -8.23 -2.11 -22.69
N LYS A 54 -9.43 -2.40 -22.18
CA LYS A 54 -10.69 -1.75 -22.56
C LYS A 54 -11.07 -0.55 -21.69
N VAL A 55 -10.15 -0.08 -20.84
CA VAL A 55 -10.41 1.08 -19.99
C VAL A 55 -10.62 2.32 -20.87
N ASP A 56 -11.72 3.03 -20.61
CA ASP A 56 -12.02 4.30 -21.27
C ASP A 56 -11.30 5.43 -20.54
N PHE A 57 -10.26 5.97 -21.17
CA PHE A 57 -9.47 7.06 -20.61
C PHE A 57 -10.28 8.37 -20.48
N THR A 58 -11.34 8.55 -21.27
CA THR A 58 -12.17 9.76 -21.18
C THR A 58 -13.02 9.80 -19.91
N LEU A 59 -13.34 8.62 -19.35
CA LEU A 59 -14.00 8.51 -18.06
C LEU A 59 -13.08 8.98 -16.91
N ALA A 60 -11.77 8.74 -17.03
CA ALA A 60 -10.81 9.21 -16.03
C ALA A 60 -10.73 10.74 -15.97
N ASP A 61 -10.79 11.41 -17.12
CA ASP A 61 -10.75 12.88 -17.20
C ASP A 61 -12.01 13.55 -16.64
N SER A 62 -13.12 12.82 -16.58
CA SER A 62 -14.40 13.31 -16.06
C SER A 62 -14.67 12.91 -14.60
N ALA A 63 -13.75 12.16 -13.98
CA ALA A 63 -13.88 11.73 -12.59
C ALA A 63 -13.94 12.94 -11.65
N ALA A 64 -15.04 13.07 -10.91
CA ALA A 64 -15.22 14.11 -9.91
C ALA A 64 -14.81 13.62 -8.53
N TRP A 65 -14.40 14.55 -7.66
CA TRP A 65 -14.16 14.27 -6.25
C TRP A 65 -15.41 14.66 -5.46
N ASP A 66 -16.44 13.85 -5.61
CA ASP A 66 -17.74 13.99 -4.94
C ASP A 66 -17.92 12.91 -3.86
N ASP A 67 -19.14 12.83 -3.31
CA ASP A 67 -19.47 11.90 -2.22
C ASP A 67 -19.35 10.42 -2.65
N ASP A 68 -19.40 10.12 -3.95
CA ASP A 68 -19.31 8.76 -4.50
C ASP A 68 -17.87 8.36 -4.89
N ALA A 69 -16.92 9.30 -4.81
CA ALA A 69 -15.54 9.09 -5.24
C ALA A 69 -14.84 7.97 -4.46
N VAL A 70 -15.12 7.86 -3.15
CA VAL A 70 -14.55 6.83 -2.29
C VAL A 70 -15.03 5.44 -2.70
N ASP A 71 -16.34 5.25 -2.83
CA ASP A 71 -16.92 3.96 -3.21
C ASP A 71 -16.47 3.55 -4.61
N SER A 72 -16.44 4.51 -5.55
CA SER A 72 -15.93 4.30 -6.90
C SER A 72 -14.45 3.88 -6.91
N ALA A 73 -13.62 4.44 -6.04
CA ALA A 73 -12.21 4.05 -5.92
C ALA A 73 -12.05 2.64 -5.35
N LEU A 74 -12.88 2.26 -4.37
CA LEU A 74 -12.89 0.91 -3.79
C LEU A 74 -13.36 -0.13 -4.82
N ASP A 75 -14.41 0.18 -5.60
CA ASP A 75 -14.87 -0.67 -6.69
C ASP A 75 -13.82 -0.83 -7.78
N CYS A 76 -13.14 0.26 -8.13
CA CYS A 76 -12.02 0.23 -9.07
C CYS A 76 -10.90 -0.70 -8.57
N ALA A 77 -10.46 -0.54 -7.32
CA ALA A 77 -9.43 -1.38 -6.71
C ALA A 77 -9.84 -2.86 -6.64
N ALA A 78 -11.08 -3.15 -6.26
CA ALA A 78 -11.65 -4.49 -6.27
C ALA A 78 -11.68 -5.07 -7.68
N SER A 79 -12.00 -4.25 -8.68
CA SER A 79 -11.97 -4.67 -10.07
C SER A 79 -10.57 -5.14 -10.46
N TRP A 80 -9.50 -4.40 -10.14
CA TRP A 80 -8.12 -4.72 -10.58
C TRP A 80 -7.62 -6.08 -10.09
N VAL A 81 -8.09 -6.55 -8.95
CA VAL A 81 -7.71 -7.87 -8.42
C VAL A 81 -8.70 -8.99 -8.78
N LYS A 82 -9.84 -8.65 -9.41
CA LYS A 82 -10.89 -9.61 -9.72
C LYS A 82 -10.37 -10.71 -10.64
N GLY A 83 -10.46 -11.96 -10.18
CA GLY A 83 -10.03 -13.15 -10.92
C GLY A 83 -8.53 -13.41 -10.90
N LEU A 84 -7.73 -12.62 -10.18
CA LEU A 84 -6.32 -12.92 -9.96
C LEU A 84 -6.15 -13.98 -8.86
N PRO A 85 -5.48 -15.11 -9.12
CA PRO A 85 -5.40 -16.23 -8.16
C PRO A 85 -4.50 -15.96 -6.95
N PHE A 86 -3.52 -15.06 -7.11
CA PHE A 86 -2.49 -14.81 -6.09
C PHE A 86 -2.49 -13.35 -5.59
N ALA A 87 -3.55 -12.60 -5.86
CA ALA A 87 -3.67 -11.22 -5.42
C ALA A 87 -4.94 -11.05 -4.58
N LYS A 88 -4.82 -10.23 -3.53
CA LYS A 88 -5.94 -9.80 -2.70
C LYS A 88 -5.85 -8.30 -2.51
N SER A 89 -6.95 -7.59 -2.79
CA SER A 89 -7.01 -6.16 -2.48
C SER A 89 -7.06 -5.96 -0.97
N LEU A 90 -6.33 -4.94 -0.53
CA LEU A 90 -6.32 -4.44 0.84
C LEU A 90 -7.00 -3.05 0.92
N SER A 91 -7.58 -2.56 -0.18
CA SER A 91 -8.40 -1.37 -0.20
C SER A 91 -9.68 -1.59 0.61
N GLY A 92 -10.12 -0.56 1.32
CA GLY A 92 -11.27 -0.62 2.21
C GLY A 92 -10.99 0.14 3.49
N HIS A 93 -11.87 0.00 4.47
CA HIS A 93 -11.79 0.82 5.68
C HIS A 93 -10.72 0.29 6.65
N TRP A 94 -9.76 1.15 6.99
CA TRP A 94 -8.70 0.91 7.96
C TRP A 94 -8.91 1.76 9.21
N LYS A 95 -8.64 1.17 10.38
CA LYS A 95 -8.54 1.92 11.63
C LYS A 95 -7.43 2.96 11.52
N PHE A 96 -7.75 4.21 11.83
CA PHE A 96 -6.86 5.33 11.63
C PHE A 96 -6.87 6.29 12.81
N LEU A 97 -5.67 6.75 13.19
CA LEU A 97 -5.44 7.77 14.20
C LEU A 97 -4.63 8.91 13.59
N MET A 98 -5.13 10.13 13.74
CA MET A 98 -4.39 11.34 13.43
C MET A 98 -3.76 11.89 14.72
N ALA A 99 -2.42 11.95 14.75
CA ALA A 99 -1.66 12.52 15.86
C ALA A 99 -0.97 13.83 15.39
N PRO A 100 -0.86 14.86 16.26
CA PRO A 100 -0.24 16.13 15.88
C PRO A 100 1.28 16.05 15.69
N SER A 101 1.94 15.06 16.29
CA SER A 101 3.35 14.76 16.05
C SER A 101 3.64 13.26 16.22
N PRO A 102 4.78 12.74 15.72
CA PRO A 102 5.17 11.35 15.92
C PRO A 102 5.30 10.93 17.39
N LYS A 103 5.52 11.89 18.31
CA LYS A 103 5.65 11.62 19.76
C LYS A 103 4.30 11.39 20.43
N ASP A 104 3.21 11.82 19.81
CA ASP A 104 1.84 11.69 20.33
C ASP A 104 1.18 10.38 19.88
N VAL A 105 1.88 9.55 19.10
CA VAL A 105 1.41 8.24 18.68
C VAL A 105 1.48 7.26 19.86
N PRO A 106 0.41 6.51 20.18
CA PRO A 106 0.43 5.53 21.26
C PRO A 106 1.53 4.49 21.08
N GLY A 107 2.31 4.23 22.14
CA GLY A 107 3.32 3.17 22.12
C GLY A 107 2.68 1.78 21.93
N GLY A 108 3.33 0.92 21.13
CA GLY A 108 2.86 -0.45 20.88
C GLY A 108 1.65 -0.55 19.95
N PHE A 109 1.26 0.52 19.24
CA PHE A 109 0.12 0.50 18.30
C PHE A 109 0.25 -0.52 17.16
N PHE A 110 1.46 -1.00 16.90
CA PHE A 110 1.76 -2.01 15.87
C PHE A 110 1.58 -3.45 16.38
N ASP A 111 1.36 -3.65 17.67
CA ASP A 111 1.16 -4.98 18.26
C ASP A 111 -0.26 -5.49 17.99
N ALA A 112 -0.37 -6.78 17.68
CA ALA A 112 -1.67 -7.40 17.35
C ALA A 112 -2.68 -7.41 18.52
N ALA A 113 -2.21 -7.19 19.75
CA ALA A 113 -3.04 -7.12 20.95
C ALA A 113 -3.39 -5.67 21.36
N PHE A 114 -2.99 -4.67 20.56
CA PHE A 114 -3.31 -3.28 20.84
C PHE A 114 -4.80 -3.01 20.64
N GLU A 115 -5.43 -2.31 21.58
CA GLU A 115 -6.84 -1.95 21.52
C GLU A 115 -7.03 -0.68 20.68
N ASP A 116 -7.49 -0.84 19.43
CA ASP A 116 -7.77 0.24 18.49
C ASP A 116 -9.28 0.52 18.29
N SER A 117 -10.13 -0.08 19.14
CA SER A 117 -11.60 -0.01 19.02
C SER A 117 -12.15 1.42 19.02
N ALA A 118 -11.50 2.32 19.75
CA ALA A 118 -11.85 3.74 19.84
C ALA A 118 -11.43 4.57 18.61
N TRP A 119 -10.62 4.02 17.69
CA TRP A 119 -10.16 4.75 16.51
C TRP A 119 -11.27 4.83 15.45
N GLY A 120 -11.28 5.95 14.72
CA GLY A 120 -12.08 6.11 13.52
C GLY A 120 -11.59 5.21 12.39
N SER A 121 -12.31 5.24 11.27
CA SER A 121 -11.93 4.51 10.06
C SER A 121 -11.74 5.47 8.90
N LEU A 122 -10.73 5.21 8.06
CA LEU A 122 -10.56 5.84 6.76
C LEU A 122 -10.64 4.79 5.65
N PRO A 123 -11.23 5.10 4.50
CA PRO A 123 -11.31 4.19 3.34
C PRO A 123 -9.97 3.98 2.62
#